data_AF-A0A841CDI1-F1
#
_entry.id   AF-A0A841CDI1-F1
#
_cell.length_a   1.000
_cell.length_b   1.000
_cell.length_c   1.000
_cell.angle_alpha   90.00
_cell.angle_beta   90.00
_cell.angle_gamma   90.00
#
_symmetry.space_group_name_H-M   'P 1'
#
loop_
_entity.id
_entity.type
_entity.pdbx_description
1 polymer ?
#
loop_
_entity_poly.entity_id
_entity_poly.type
_entity_poly.pdbx_seq_one_letter_code
_entity_poly.pdbx_strand_id
1 'polypeptide(L)'
;MSEERTTKPVHVRDVPEEVVAVLQARANAHGMSLTAYLRNMFVEAANKPSMAEWIESATDRDWGVDREVLDQAFREAREEADAR
;
A
#
# COMPACT_ATOMS: atom_id res chain seq x y z
N MET A 1 13.58 -18.52 12.54
CA MET A 1 14.40 -17.65 11.69
C MET A 1 13.92 -16.24 11.93
N SER A 2 14.63 -15.46 12.74
CA SER A 2 14.24 -14.07 12.99
C SER A 2 14.85 -13.23 11.88
N GLU A 3 14.01 -12.73 10.95
CA GLU A 3 14.43 -11.72 9.98
C GLU A 3 15.06 -10.55 10.76
N GLU A 4 16.36 -10.37 10.60
CA GLU A 4 17.06 -9.23 11.17
C GLU A 4 16.45 -7.98 10.53
N ARG A 5 15.81 -7.11 11.32
CA ARG A 5 15.21 -5.87 10.79
C ARG A 5 16.32 -4.93 10.35
N THR A 6 16.76 -5.09 9.11
CA THR A 6 17.78 -4.23 8.51
C THR A 6 17.18 -2.83 8.35
N THR A 7 17.75 -1.87 9.08
CA THR A 7 17.40 -0.45 8.93
C THR A 7 18.56 0.26 8.28
N LYS A 8 18.27 1.18 7.34
CA LYS A 8 19.27 2.03 6.70
C LYS A 8 19.01 3.49 7.08
N PRO A 9 20.02 4.25 7.53
CA PRO A 9 19.85 5.68 7.80
C PRO A 9 19.61 6.44 6.48
N VAL A 10 18.70 7.40 6.52
CA VAL A 10 18.36 8.26 5.38
C VAL A 10 18.56 9.71 5.81
N HIS A 11 19.28 10.48 4.99
CA HIS A 11 19.52 11.91 5.20
C HIS A 11 18.84 12.70 4.08
N VAL A 12 17.91 13.59 4.46
CA VAL A 12 17.23 14.49 3.52
C VAL A 12 17.88 15.87 3.64
N ARG A 13 18.35 16.42 2.51
CA ARG A 13 19.07 17.70 2.46
C ARG A 13 18.18 18.77 1.84
N ASP A 14 18.55 20.02 2.09
CA ASP A 14 17.99 21.20 1.43
C ASP A 14 16.47 21.33 1.59
N VAL A 15 15.95 20.90 2.75
CA VAL A 15 14.54 21.08 3.12
C VAL A 15 14.34 22.52 3.60
N PRO A 16 13.40 23.29 3.01
CA PRO A 16 13.13 24.65 3.45
C PRO A 16 12.72 24.70 4.94
N GLU A 17 13.20 25.71 5.65
CA GLU A 17 12.99 25.84 7.10
C GLU A 17 11.50 25.90 7.47
N GLU A 18 10.70 26.58 6.65
CA GLU A 18 9.26 26.68 6.82
C GLU A 18 8.56 25.33 6.72
N VAL A 19 9.06 24.43 5.86
CA VAL A 19 8.54 23.07 5.74
C VAL A 19 8.89 22.27 6.99
N VAL A 20 10.12 22.38 7.49
CA VAL A 20 10.55 21.73 8.73
C VAL A 20 9.69 22.19 9.90
N ALA A 21 9.41 23.49 10.01
CA ALA A 21 8.57 24.05 11.06
C ALA A 21 7.14 23.47 11.04
N VAL A 22 6.53 23.37 9.84
CA VAL A 22 5.21 22.76 9.68
C VAL A 22 5.22 21.28 10.09
N LEU A 23 6.23 20.53 9.66
CA LEU A 23 6.35 19.10 9.99
C LEU A 23 6.60 18.88 11.49
N GLN A 24 7.39 19.75 12.13
CA GLN A 24 7.61 19.72 13.57
C GLN A 24 6.32 20.01 14.34
N ALA A 25 5.54 21.00 13.91
CA ALA A 25 4.24 21.31 14.53
C ALA A 25 3.27 20.12 14.44
N ARG A 26 3.22 19.45 13.28
CA ARG A 26 2.43 18.22 13.11
C ARG A 26 2.93 17.10 14.00
N ALA A 27 4.24 16.85 14.04
CA ALA A 27 4.82 15.83 14.91
C ALA A 27 4.43 16.07 16.39
N ASN A 28 4.52 17.31 16.86
CA ASN A 28 4.12 17.70 18.21
C ASN A 28 2.62 17.46 18.47
N ALA A 29 1.75 17.78 17.49
CA ALA A 29 0.31 17.52 17.59
C ALA A 29 -0.01 16.01 17.72
N HIS A 30 0.83 15.16 17.15
CA HIS A 30 0.75 13.71 17.28
C HIS A 30 1.50 13.14 18.51
N GLY A 31 2.12 13.99 19.34
CA GLY A 31 2.92 13.55 20.49
C GLY A 31 4.19 12.78 20.09
N MET A 32 4.70 13.02 18.88
CA MET A 32 5.84 12.30 18.31
C MET A 32 7.06 13.23 18.15
N SER A 33 8.26 12.65 18.18
CA SER A 33 9.44 13.36 17.68
C SER A 33 9.36 13.53 16.17
N LEU A 34 10.00 14.58 15.63
CA LEU A 34 10.04 14.82 14.18
C LEU A 34 10.58 13.61 13.42
N THR A 35 11.68 13.01 13.89
CA THR A 35 12.26 11.81 13.27
C THR A 35 11.29 10.62 13.25
N ALA A 36 10.50 10.42 14.31
CA ALA A 36 9.49 9.37 14.34
C ALA A 36 8.34 9.65 13.36
N TYR A 37 7.88 10.90 13.32
CA TYR A 37 6.83 11.34 12.40
C TYR A 37 7.26 11.18 10.92
N LEU A 38 8.48 11.61 10.57
CA LEU A 38 9.02 11.46 9.21
C LEU A 38 9.20 9.98 8.83
N ARG A 39 9.69 9.14 9.75
CA ARG A 39 9.81 7.70 9.52
C ARG A 39 8.46 7.08 9.17
N ASN A 40 7.42 7.40 9.95
CA ASN A 40 6.07 6.89 9.69
C ASN A 40 5.56 7.36 8.32
N MET A 41 5.78 8.63 8.00
CA MET A 41 5.45 9.18 6.69
C MET A 41 6.16 8.45 5.54
N PHE A 42 7.45 8.11 5.68
CA PHE A 42 8.17 7.32 4.67
C PHE A 42 7.62 5.89 4.54
N VAL A 43 7.28 5.25 5.65
CA VAL A 43 6.68 3.90 5.65
C VAL A 43 5.31 3.93 4.98
N GLU A 44 4.46 4.90 5.32
CA GLU A 44 3.14 5.06 4.72
C GLU A 44 3.22 5.38 3.23
N ALA A 45 4.20 6.19 2.81
CA ALA A 45 4.44 6.49 1.41
C ALA A 45 4.89 5.24 0.64
N ALA A 46 5.73 4.40 1.22
CA ALA A 46 6.20 3.15 0.60
C ALA A 46 5.14 2.04 0.59
N ASN A 47 4.21 2.03 1.55
CA ASN A 47 3.14 1.03 1.63
C ASN A 47 2.05 1.21 0.58
N LYS A 48 1.99 2.36 -0.11
CA LYS A 48 1.02 2.61 -1.17
C LYS A 48 1.73 2.41 -2.52
N PRO A 49 1.33 1.40 -3.32
CA PRO A 49 1.81 1.31 -4.69
C PRO A 49 1.47 2.62 -5.40
N SER A 50 2.44 3.18 -6.10
CA SER A 50 2.17 4.24 -7.06
C SER A 50 1.13 3.77 -8.07
N MET A 51 0.40 4.69 -8.70
CA MET A 51 -0.57 4.33 -9.75
C MET A 51 0.09 3.52 -10.88
N ALA A 52 1.36 3.78 -11.19
CA ALA A 52 2.12 3.04 -12.18
C ALA A 52 2.35 1.59 -11.73
N GLU A 53 2.81 1.37 -10.49
CA GLU A 53 2.97 0.02 -9.91
C GLU A 53 1.62 -0.70 -9.78
N TRP A 54 0.54 0.04 -9.53
CA TRP A 54 -0.80 -0.51 -9.46
C TRP A 54 -1.29 -0.97 -10.84
N ILE A 55 -1.04 -0.19 -11.90
CA ILE A 55 -1.36 -0.57 -13.29
C ILE A 55 -0.52 -1.77 -13.72
N GLU A 56 0.77 -1.78 -13.40
CA GLU A 56 1.67 -2.90 -13.69
C GLU A 56 1.20 -4.17 -12.98
N SER A 57 0.92 -4.11 -11.67
CA SER A 57 0.37 -5.23 -10.90
C SER A 57 -1.02 -5.68 -11.38
N ALA A 58 -1.86 -4.76 -11.85
CA ALA A 58 -3.16 -5.09 -12.41
C ALA A 58 -3.07 -5.76 -13.79
N THR A 59 -1.99 -5.50 -14.53
CA THR A 59 -1.73 -6.09 -15.85
C THR A 59 -0.99 -7.42 -15.74
N ASP A 60 -0.13 -7.58 -14.71
CA ASP A 60 0.65 -8.78 -14.41
C ASP A 60 -0.11 -9.79 -13.52
N ARG A 61 -1.39 -10.03 -13.84
CA ARG A 61 -2.22 -10.96 -13.08
C ARG A 61 -2.01 -12.40 -13.55
N ASP A 62 -1.37 -13.22 -12.70
CA ASP A 62 -1.43 -14.70 -12.74
C ASP A 62 -2.66 -15.26 -11.98
N TRP A 63 -3.46 -14.40 -11.35
CA TRP A 63 -4.72 -14.78 -10.69
C TRP A 63 -5.93 -14.33 -11.54
N GLY A 64 -6.08 -14.96 -12.70
CA GLY A 64 -7.36 -15.01 -13.40
C GLY A 64 -8.10 -16.29 -13.00
N VAL A 65 -9.40 -16.21 -12.76
CA VAL A 65 -10.23 -17.41 -12.80
C VAL A 65 -10.44 -17.73 -14.28
N ASP A 66 -10.09 -18.95 -14.70
CA ASP A 66 -10.30 -19.39 -16.07
C ASP A 66 -11.76 -19.17 -16.47
N ARG A 67 -11.95 -18.71 -17.71
CA ARG A 67 -13.29 -18.40 -18.24
C ARG A 67 -14.22 -19.61 -18.13
N GLU A 68 -13.69 -20.80 -18.30
CA GLU A 68 -14.43 -22.06 -18.18
C GLU A 68 -14.94 -22.31 -16.75
N VAL A 69 -14.15 -21.92 -15.74
CA VAL A 69 -14.56 -22.02 -14.32
C VAL A 69 -15.67 -21.01 -14.03
N LEU A 70 -15.60 -19.80 -14.60
CA LEU A 70 -16.67 -18.81 -14.48
C LEU A 70 -17.95 -19.27 -15.17
N ASP A 71 -17.84 -19.78 -16.41
CA ASP A 71 -18.99 -20.27 -17.18
C ASP A 71 -19.68 -21.45 -16.48
N GLN A 72 -18.90 -22.33 -15.85
CA GLN A 72 -19.43 -23.43 -15.05
C GLN A 72 -20.15 -22.93 -13.79
N ALA A 73 -19.56 -22.02 -13.03
CA ALA A 73 -20.19 -21.43 -11.84
C ALA A 73 -21.51 -20.69 -12.18
N PHE A 74 -21.57 -19.99 -13.32
CA PHE A 74 -22.79 -19.34 -13.78
C PHE A 74 -23.87 -20.34 -14.19
N ARG A 75 -23.50 -21.46 -14.81
CA ARG A 75 -24.44 -22.52 -15.18
C ARG A 75 -25.06 -23.15 -13.94
N GLU A 76 -24.24 -23.52 -12.97
CA GLU A 76 -24.68 -24.12 -11.69
C GLU A 76 -25.62 -23.18 -10.92
N ALA A 77 -25.26 -21.89 -10.80
CA ALA A 77 -26.10 -20.90 -10.14
C ALA A 77 -27.46 -20.69 -10.84
N ARG A 78 -27.51 -20.87 -12.17
CA ARG A 78 -28.75 -20.76 -12.94
C ARG A 78 -29.64 -21.98 -12.79
N GLU A 79 -29.06 -23.17 -12.74
CA GLU A 79 -29.77 -24.42 -12.47
C GLU A 79 -30.39 -24.43 -11.07
N GLU A 80 -29.69 -23.92 -10.06
CA GLU A 80 -30.25 -23.74 -8.70
C GLU A 80 -31.39 -22.72 -8.65
N ALA A 81 -31.33 -21.67 -9.46
CA ALA A 81 -32.37 -20.65 -9.54
C ALA A 81 -33.63 -21.17 -10.24
N ASP A 82 -33.47 -21.95 -11.32
CA ASP A 82 -34.58 -22.52 -12.09
C ASP A 82 -35.23 -23.73 -11.36
N ALA A 83 -34.54 -24.33 -10.39
CA ALA A 83 -35.05 -25.43 -9.56
C ALA A 83 -35.86 -24.97 -8.32
N ARG A 84 -36.06 -23.65 -8.12
CA ARG A 84 -36.74 -23.06 -6.96
C ARG A 84 -38.07 -22.41 -7.33
#